data_AF-A0A292YUD0-F1
#
_entry.id   AF-A0A292YUD0-F1
#
_cell.length_a   1.000
_cell.length_b   1.000
_cell.length_c   1.000
_cell.angle_alpha   90.00
_cell.angle_beta   90.00
_cell.angle_gamma   90.00
#
_symmetry.space_group_name_H-M   'P 1'
#
loop_
_entity.id
_entity.type
_entity.pdbx_description
1 polymer ?
#
loop_
_entity_poly.entity_id
_entity_poly.type
_entity_poly.pdbx_seq_one_letter_code
_entity_poly.pdbx_strand_id
1 'polypeptide(L)'
;MVARLDDGAVLDAARACVLDVGVRRTTLSDVARRAGVSRMSLYRRWDGVDALVGDLLTRDLLAVAAAPLGTDRAAIVTRVVDVCETLRRHRLVRKIVDVDPELLLPYLLRRRGRSTDALLALLTDAVADAQTGGTVRAGDAAVLARFVLLTAQSYVLSSGAVTAGTPVAQLPAELHALLDGYLRP
;
A
#
# COMPACT_ATOMS: atom_id res chain seq x y z
N MET A 1 -33.92 -14.80 0.43
CA MET A 1 -33.08 -13.88 -0.36
C MET A 1 -31.78 -13.70 0.41
N VAL A 2 -30.67 -14.33 -0.02
CA VAL A 2 -29.38 -14.20 0.69
C VAL A 2 -28.89 -12.77 0.47
N ALA A 3 -28.79 -11.98 1.55
CA ALA A 3 -28.21 -10.65 1.48
C ALA A 3 -26.80 -10.78 0.88
N ARG A 4 -26.58 -10.13 -0.26
CA ARG A 4 -25.27 -10.08 -0.91
C ARG A 4 -24.31 -9.44 0.08
N LEU A 5 -23.22 -10.14 0.38
CA LEU A 5 -22.17 -9.62 1.26
C LEU A 5 -21.63 -8.32 0.64
N ASP A 6 -21.69 -7.23 1.39
CA ASP A 6 -21.00 -6.00 1.02
C ASP A 6 -19.57 -6.10 1.54
N ASP A 7 -18.64 -6.50 0.65
CA ASP A 7 -17.22 -6.59 0.97
C ASP A 7 -16.69 -5.25 1.51
N GLY A 8 -17.21 -4.10 1.07
CA GLY A 8 -16.81 -2.77 1.55
C GLY A 8 -17.10 -2.59 3.04
N ALA A 9 -18.34 -2.84 3.45
CA ALA A 9 -18.76 -2.74 4.84
C ALA A 9 -18.02 -3.73 5.76
N VAL A 10 -17.73 -4.95 5.27
CA VAL A 10 -16.96 -5.94 6.03
C VAL A 10 -15.51 -5.48 6.22
N LEU A 11 -14.88 -4.92 5.19
CA LEU A 11 -13.51 -4.39 5.28
C LEU A 11 -13.43 -3.18 6.23
N ASP A 12 -14.45 -2.34 6.28
CA ASP A 12 -14.51 -1.22 7.25
C ASP A 12 -14.72 -1.69 8.68
N ALA A 13 -15.57 -2.71 8.90
CA ALA A 13 -15.70 -3.36 10.20
C ALA A 13 -14.39 -4.02 10.64
N ALA A 14 -13.67 -4.67 9.70
CA ALA A 14 -12.36 -5.25 9.95
C ALA A 14 -11.34 -4.19 10.37
N ARG A 15 -11.29 -3.05 9.65
CA ARG A 15 -10.45 -1.91 10.03
C ARG A 15 -10.71 -1.48 11.46
N ALA A 16 -11.98 -1.28 11.83
CA ALA A 16 -12.34 -0.85 13.16
C ALA A 16 -11.89 -1.87 14.22
N CYS A 17 -12.09 -3.18 14.00
CA CYS A 17 -11.65 -4.22 14.93
C CYS A 17 -10.12 -4.20 15.11
N VAL A 18 -9.36 -4.11 14.01
CA VAL A 18 -7.91 -4.07 14.07
C VAL A 18 -7.39 -2.81 14.77
N LEU A 19 -8.02 -1.66 14.54
CA LEU A 19 -7.63 -0.42 15.22
C LEU A 19 -7.87 -0.50 16.75
N ASP A 20 -8.93 -1.19 17.18
CA ASP A 20 -9.25 -1.35 18.60
C ASP A 20 -8.26 -2.28 19.32
N VAL A 21 -8.02 -3.48 18.76
CA VAL A 21 -7.32 -4.54 19.51
C VAL A 21 -6.06 -5.09 18.83
N GLY A 22 -5.74 -4.68 17.60
CA GLY A 22 -4.72 -5.29 16.77
C GLY A 22 -5.26 -6.50 16.01
N VAL A 23 -4.51 -6.98 15.02
CA VAL A 23 -4.95 -8.07 14.15
C VAL A 23 -4.97 -9.40 14.90
N ARG A 24 -3.92 -9.72 15.68
CA ARG A 24 -3.83 -10.98 16.44
C ARG A 24 -4.99 -11.22 17.41
N ARG A 25 -5.65 -10.16 17.88
CA ARG A 25 -6.81 -10.23 18.79
C ARG A 25 -8.15 -10.03 18.07
N THR A 26 -8.16 -9.87 16.76
CA THR A 26 -9.38 -9.73 15.95
C THR A 26 -9.79 -11.09 15.39
N THR A 27 -11.07 -11.46 15.51
CA THR A 27 -11.61 -12.67 14.87
C THR A 27 -12.60 -12.34 13.76
N LEU A 28 -12.83 -13.26 12.82
CA LEU A 28 -13.92 -13.12 11.83
C LEU A 28 -15.30 -13.03 12.51
N SER A 29 -15.46 -13.58 13.72
CA SER A 29 -16.69 -13.43 14.51
C SER A 29 -16.88 -11.99 15.01
N ASP A 30 -15.81 -11.32 15.44
CA ASP A 30 -15.86 -9.90 15.85
C ASP A 30 -16.24 -9.01 14.67
N VAL A 31 -15.63 -9.26 13.51
CA VAL A 31 -15.94 -8.52 12.29
C VAL A 31 -17.38 -8.77 11.85
N ALA A 32 -17.83 -10.03 11.83
CA ALA A 32 -19.21 -10.38 11.46
C ALA A 32 -20.23 -9.66 12.36
N ARG A 33 -20.00 -9.67 13.67
CA ARG A 33 -20.83 -8.98 14.66
C ARG A 33 -20.85 -7.48 14.40
N ARG A 34 -19.70 -6.86 14.13
CA ARG A 34 -19.60 -5.42 13.87
C ARG A 34 -20.19 -5.01 12.52
N ALA A 35 -20.06 -5.83 11.48
CA ALA A 35 -20.62 -5.60 10.15
C ALA A 35 -22.10 -5.97 10.04
N GLY A 36 -22.70 -6.58 11.07
CA GLY A 36 -24.11 -7.00 11.05
C GLY A 36 -24.41 -8.15 10.07
N VAL A 37 -23.43 -9.01 9.81
CA VAL A 37 -23.53 -10.11 8.83
C VAL A 37 -23.30 -11.47 9.49
N SER A 38 -23.71 -12.55 8.83
CA SER A 38 -23.52 -13.90 9.37
C SER A 38 -22.04 -14.31 9.38
N ARG A 39 -21.60 -14.97 10.45
CA ARG A 39 -20.24 -15.57 10.55
C ARG A 39 -19.95 -16.49 9.37
N MET A 40 -20.92 -17.35 9.02
CA MET A 40 -20.77 -18.32 7.93
C MET A 40 -20.52 -17.64 6.58
N SER A 41 -21.08 -16.45 6.35
CA SER A 41 -20.81 -15.68 5.13
C SER A 41 -19.36 -15.20 5.05
N LEU A 42 -18.75 -14.80 6.17
CA LEU A 42 -17.34 -14.39 6.22
C LEU A 42 -16.40 -15.59 6.05
N TYR A 43 -16.64 -16.68 6.80
CA TYR A 43 -15.79 -17.89 6.73
C TYR A 43 -15.78 -18.54 5.34
N ARG A 44 -16.83 -18.37 4.53
CA ARG A 44 -16.83 -18.82 3.12
C ARG A 44 -16.01 -17.94 2.19
N ARG A 45 -15.82 -16.66 2.55
CA ARG A 45 -15.21 -15.65 1.67
C ARG A 45 -13.75 -15.39 1.98
N TRP A 46 -13.36 -15.48 3.26
CA TRP A 46 -12.00 -15.33 3.73
C TRP A 46 -11.61 -16.49 4.62
N ASP A 47 -10.44 -17.07 4.33
CA ASP A 47 -9.81 -18.13 5.10
C ASP A 47 -9.08 -17.53 6.32
N GLY A 48 -9.85 -16.93 7.23
CA GLY A 48 -9.35 -16.28 8.43
C GLY A 48 -9.20 -14.76 8.34
N VAL A 49 -8.84 -14.16 9.48
CA VAL A 49 -8.73 -12.70 9.64
C VAL A 49 -7.58 -12.12 8.83
N ASP A 50 -6.47 -12.85 8.68
CA ASP A 50 -5.29 -12.39 7.94
C ASP A 50 -5.60 -12.20 6.45
N ALA A 51 -6.36 -13.12 5.86
CA ALA A 51 -6.83 -12.99 4.47
C ALA A 51 -7.73 -11.76 4.30
N LEU A 52 -8.63 -11.51 5.25
CA LEU A 52 -9.52 -10.35 5.27
C LEU A 52 -8.74 -9.03 5.42
N VAL A 53 -7.81 -8.97 6.38
CA VAL A 53 -6.92 -7.82 6.57
C VAL A 53 -6.07 -7.60 5.32
N GLY A 54 -5.68 -8.66 4.64
CA GLY A 54 -4.91 -8.55 3.41
C GLY A 54 -5.69 -7.89 2.26
N ASP A 55 -6.97 -8.23 2.11
CA ASP A 55 -7.87 -7.56 1.17
C ASP A 55 -8.12 -6.09 1.58
N LEU A 56 -8.23 -5.81 2.88
CA LEU A 56 -8.36 -4.45 3.41
C LEU A 56 -7.15 -3.58 3.05
N LEU A 57 -5.94 -4.08 3.30
CA LEU A 57 -4.70 -3.38 2.93
C LEU A 57 -4.60 -3.15 1.42
N THR A 58 -5.04 -4.13 0.63
CA THR A 58 -5.06 -4.02 -0.84
C THR A 58 -6.01 -2.92 -1.29
N ARG A 59 -7.24 -2.89 -0.75
CA ARG A 59 -8.23 -1.85 -1.05
C ARG A 59 -7.70 -0.46 -0.70
N ASP A 60 -7.13 -0.31 0.49
CA ASP A 60 -6.63 0.98 0.97
C ASP A 60 -5.46 1.48 0.14
N LEU A 61 -4.53 0.60 -0.22
CA LEU A 61 -3.40 0.93 -1.09
C LEU A 61 -3.87 1.44 -2.45
N LEU A 62 -4.81 0.73 -3.07
CA LEU A 62 -5.37 1.13 -4.36
C LEU A 62 -6.15 2.45 -4.27
N ALA A 63 -6.87 2.69 -3.18
CA ALA A 63 -7.56 3.96 -2.95
C ALA A 63 -6.57 5.13 -2.85
N VAL A 64 -5.46 4.95 -2.11
CA VAL A 64 -4.41 5.97 -2.00
C VAL A 64 -3.72 6.20 -3.35
N ALA A 65 -3.54 5.16 -4.16
CA ALA A 65 -2.87 5.22 -5.46
C ALA A 65 -3.80 5.54 -6.65
N ALA A 66 -5.10 5.76 -6.43
CA ALA A 66 -6.09 5.88 -7.49
C ALA A 66 -5.91 7.12 -8.39
N ALA A 67 -5.39 8.22 -7.83
CA ALA A 67 -5.16 9.42 -8.62
C ALA A 67 -3.95 9.23 -9.56
N PRO A 68 -4.03 9.73 -10.82
CA PRO A 68 -2.97 9.58 -11.81
C PRO A 68 -1.58 10.02 -11.31
N LEU A 69 -0.54 9.37 -11.83
CA LEU A 69 0.86 9.73 -11.55
C LEU A 69 1.33 11.00 -12.27
N GLY A 70 0.67 11.35 -13.38
CA GLY A 70 1.12 12.40 -14.28
C GLY A 70 1.96 11.85 -15.44
N THR A 71 2.27 12.72 -16.39
CA THR A 71 2.90 12.37 -17.68
C THR A 71 4.33 12.92 -17.80
N ASP A 72 4.88 13.50 -16.73
CA ASP A 72 6.26 13.98 -16.67
C ASP A 72 6.95 13.52 -15.38
N ARG A 73 8.27 13.55 -15.39
CA ARG A 73 9.11 13.12 -14.26
C ARG A 73 8.76 13.81 -12.95
N ALA A 74 8.53 15.11 -12.95
CA ALA A 74 8.29 15.87 -11.72
C ALA A 74 6.95 15.49 -11.08
N ALA A 75 5.91 15.33 -11.90
CA ALA A 75 4.60 14.86 -11.47
C ALA A 75 4.68 13.44 -10.89
N ILE A 76 5.36 12.51 -11.58
CA ILE A 76 5.54 11.12 -11.11
C ILE A 76 6.23 11.09 -9.76
N VAL A 77 7.35 11.80 -9.61
CA VAL A 77 8.13 11.82 -8.37
C VAL A 77 7.31 12.41 -7.22
N THR A 78 6.67 13.57 -7.44
CA THR A 78 5.81 14.22 -6.44
C THR A 78 4.72 13.27 -5.98
N ARG A 79 4.03 12.64 -6.93
CA ARG A 79 2.91 11.76 -6.62
C ARG A 79 3.34 10.49 -5.87
N VAL A 80 4.47 9.89 -6.24
CA VAL A 80 5.03 8.72 -5.53
C VAL A 80 5.38 9.08 -4.10
N VAL A 81 6.01 10.24 -3.87
CA VAL A 81 6.34 10.73 -2.52
C VAL A 81 5.06 10.96 -1.71
N ASP A 82 4.04 11.60 -2.27
CA ASP A 82 2.76 11.85 -1.59
C ASP A 82 2.05 10.55 -1.20
N VAL A 83 2.05 9.54 -2.08
CA VAL A 83 1.51 8.21 -1.77
C VAL A 83 2.28 7.58 -0.62
N CYS A 84 3.61 7.62 -0.66
CA CYS A 84 4.45 7.09 0.41
C CYS A 84 4.15 7.76 1.76
N GLU A 85 4.04 9.09 1.76
CA GLU A 85 3.78 9.90 2.93
C GLU A 85 2.36 9.68 3.48
N THR A 86 1.38 9.45 2.61
CA THR A 86 0.02 9.09 2.99
C THR A 86 -0.01 7.70 3.66
N LEU A 87 0.65 6.70 3.07
CA LEU A 87 0.73 5.36 3.62
C LEU A 87 1.46 5.31 4.97
N ARG A 88 2.55 6.08 5.13
CA ARG A 88 3.28 6.18 6.41
C ARG A 88 2.44 6.78 7.53
N ARG A 89 1.53 7.69 7.23
CA ARG A 89 0.61 8.28 8.21
C ARG A 89 -0.67 7.46 8.39
N HIS A 90 -0.88 6.44 7.58
CA HIS A 90 -2.10 5.63 7.60
C HIS A 90 -2.22 4.83 8.91
N ARG A 91 -3.28 5.08 9.67
CA ARG A 91 -3.46 4.54 11.03
C ARG A 91 -3.39 3.01 11.08
N LEU A 92 -3.99 2.33 10.10
CA LEU A 92 -3.97 0.87 10.03
C LEU A 92 -2.56 0.33 9.77
N VAL A 93 -1.80 0.97 8.86
CA VAL A 93 -0.45 0.54 8.52
C VAL A 93 0.45 0.68 9.73
N ARG A 94 0.40 1.84 10.41
CA ARG A 94 1.15 2.08 11.66
C ARG A 94 0.77 1.05 12.73
N LYS A 95 -0.53 0.83 12.96
CA LYS A 95 -1.02 -0.15 13.94
C LYS A 95 -0.46 -1.56 13.67
N ILE A 96 -0.41 -1.99 12.41
CA ILE A 96 0.13 -3.30 12.03
C ILE A 96 1.65 -3.33 12.22
N VAL A 97 2.39 -2.30 11.79
CA VAL A 97 3.85 -2.23 11.99
C VAL A 97 4.20 -2.28 13.49
N ASP A 98 3.44 -1.59 14.33
CA ASP A 98 3.73 -1.47 15.76
C ASP A 98 3.35 -2.72 16.56
N VAL A 99 2.31 -3.46 16.15
CA VAL A 99 1.71 -4.52 16.98
C VAL A 99 1.79 -5.90 16.32
N ASP A 100 1.70 -5.98 15.00
CA ASP A 100 1.55 -7.22 14.24
C ASP A 100 2.41 -7.22 12.95
N PRO A 101 3.72 -6.91 13.00
CA PRO A 101 4.55 -6.69 11.81
C PRO A 101 4.70 -7.93 10.92
N GLU A 102 4.51 -9.14 11.48
CA GLU A 102 4.59 -10.39 10.73
C GLU A 102 3.54 -10.48 9.61
N LEU A 103 2.44 -9.74 9.73
CA LEU A 103 1.39 -9.68 8.70
C LEU A 103 1.81 -8.96 7.42
N LEU A 104 2.89 -8.17 7.48
CA LEU A 104 3.45 -7.52 6.31
C LEU A 104 4.51 -8.39 5.62
N LEU A 105 4.99 -9.47 6.25
CA LEU A 105 5.98 -10.38 5.65
C LEU A 105 5.52 -10.97 4.31
N PRO A 106 4.25 -11.41 4.14
CA PRO A 106 3.77 -11.82 2.85
C PRO A 106 3.91 -10.71 1.81
N TYR A 107 3.58 -9.46 2.14
CA TYR A 107 3.69 -8.31 1.23
C TYR A 107 5.14 -7.96 0.87
N LEU A 108 6.08 -8.24 1.78
CA LEU A 108 7.50 -7.98 1.57
C LEU A 108 8.20 -9.05 0.72
N LEU A 109 7.90 -10.33 0.98
CA LEU A 109 8.74 -11.43 0.51
C LEU A 109 8.07 -12.37 -0.49
N ARG A 110 6.73 -12.46 -0.49
CA ARG A 110 6.02 -13.56 -1.17
C ARG A 110 4.87 -13.13 -2.07
N ARG A 111 4.20 -12.03 -1.73
CA ARG A 111 3.00 -11.56 -2.41
C ARG A 111 3.41 -10.57 -3.50
N ARG A 112 3.84 -11.09 -4.64
CA ARG A 112 3.49 -10.44 -5.92
C ARG A 112 1.99 -10.65 -6.11
N GLY A 113 1.20 -9.80 -5.45
CA GLY A 113 -0.26 -9.84 -5.53
C GLY A 113 -0.77 -8.89 -6.60
N ARG A 114 -2.06 -9.02 -6.93
CA ARG A 114 -2.76 -8.14 -7.89
C ARG A 114 -2.54 -6.64 -7.64
N SER A 115 -2.37 -6.23 -6.39
CA SER A 115 -2.07 -4.83 -6.03
C SER A 115 -0.70 -4.37 -6.51
N THR A 116 0.33 -5.20 -6.35
CA THR A 116 1.69 -4.90 -6.80
C THR A 116 1.74 -4.86 -8.32
N ASP A 117 1.06 -5.78 -8.99
CA ASP A 117 0.98 -5.80 -10.45
C ASP A 117 0.25 -4.56 -10.99
N ALA A 118 -0.84 -4.15 -10.34
CA ALA A 118 -1.56 -2.93 -10.70
C ALA A 118 -0.71 -1.67 -10.52
N LEU A 119 0.00 -1.55 -9.39
CA LEU A 119 0.92 -0.42 -9.15
C LEU A 119 2.08 -0.39 -10.15
N LEU A 120 2.64 -1.55 -10.47
CA LEU A 120 3.69 -1.66 -11.48
C LEU A 120 3.20 -1.27 -12.87
N ALA A 121 1.99 -1.67 -13.25
CA ALA A 121 1.38 -1.24 -14.52
C ALA A 121 1.25 0.28 -14.57
N LEU A 122 0.64 0.89 -13.54
CA LEU A 122 0.50 2.36 -13.45
C LEU A 122 1.84 3.08 -13.54
N LEU A 123 2.87 2.62 -12.81
CA LEU A 123 4.20 3.21 -12.85
C LEU A 123 4.89 3.02 -14.20
N THR A 124 4.72 1.85 -14.83
CA THR A 124 5.33 1.55 -16.13
C THR A 124 4.76 2.44 -17.21
N ASP A 125 3.44 2.60 -17.25
CA ASP A 125 2.73 3.45 -18.22
C ASP A 125 3.17 4.92 -18.03
N ALA A 126 3.17 5.43 -16.80
CA ALA A 126 3.58 6.80 -16.51
C ALA A 126 5.05 7.06 -16.90
N VAL A 127 5.94 6.11 -16.63
CA VAL A 127 7.35 6.22 -17.03
C VAL A 127 7.50 6.23 -18.56
N ALA A 128 6.78 5.36 -19.28
CA ALA A 128 6.82 5.30 -20.74
C ALA A 128 6.30 6.60 -21.39
N ASP A 129 5.21 7.16 -20.86
CA ASP A 129 4.67 8.46 -21.30
C ASP A 129 5.70 9.58 -21.07
N ALA A 130 6.32 9.61 -19.89
CA ALA A 130 7.30 10.64 -19.54
C ALA A 130 8.62 10.50 -20.32
N GLN A 131 8.98 9.29 -20.76
CA GLN A 131 10.09 9.03 -21.70
C GLN A 131 9.77 9.58 -23.08
N THR A 132 8.53 9.40 -23.57
CA THR A 132 8.06 9.98 -24.84
C THR A 132 8.13 11.51 -24.80
N GLY A 133 7.82 12.11 -23.65
CA GLY A 133 7.98 13.54 -23.39
C GLY A 133 9.43 14.00 -23.14
N GLY A 134 10.42 13.11 -23.14
CA GLY A 134 11.83 13.44 -22.93
C GLY A 134 12.19 13.88 -21.50
N THR A 135 11.29 13.71 -20.53
CA THR A 135 11.51 14.14 -19.15
C THR A 135 12.09 13.04 -18.26
N VAL A 136 12.04 11.79 -18.71
CA VAL A 136 12.63 10.61 -18.05
C VAL A 136 13.70 9.99 -18.96
N ARG A 137 14.80 9.50 -18.36
CA ARG A 137 15.88 8.82 -19.10
C ARG A 137 15.45 7.62 -19.91
N ALA A 138 16.25 7.32 -20.93
CA ALA A 138 16.14 6.11 -21.71
C ALA A 138 16.36 4.84 -20.86
N GLY A 139 15.76 3.73 -21.30
CA GLY A 139 15.82 2.42 -20.66
C GLY A 139 14.45 1.72 -20.69
N ASP A 140 14.41 0.48 -20.21
CA ASP A 140 13.17 -0.29 -20.08
C ASP A 140 12.29 0.31 -18.97
N ALA A 141 11.15 0.89 -19.35
CA ALA A 141 10.19 1.52 -18.43
C ALA A 141 9.75 0.59 -17.29
N ALA A 142 9.57 -0.71 -17.56
CA ALA A 142 9.16 -1.66 -16.55
C ALA A 142 10.27 -1.90 -15.51
N VAL A 143 11.54 -1.87 -15.93
CA VAL A 143 12.68 -1.95 -15.01
C VAL A 143 12.77 -0.70 -14.15
N LEU A 144 12.61 0.50 -14.73
CA LEU A 144 12.59 1.75 -13.99
C LEU A 144 11.47 1.78 -12.96
N ALA A 145 10.25 1.44 -13.36
CA ALA A 145 9.08 1.36 -12.49
C ALA A 145 9.29 0.40 -11.30
N ARG A 146 9.93 -0.75 -11.52
CA ARG A 146 10.26 -1.70 -10.44
C ARG A 146 11.19 -1.09 -9.39
N PHE A 147 12.23 -0.36 -9.80
CA PHE A 147 13.15 0.29 -8.86
C PHE A 147 12.50 1.45 -8.10
N VAL A 148 11.61 2.21 -8.76
CA VAL A 148 10.78 3.22 -8.08
C VAL A 148 9.92 2.55 -7.01
N LEU A 149 9.24 1.45 -7.35
CA LEU A 149 8.37 0.74 -6.41
C LEU A 149 9.16 0.13 -5.24
N LEU A 150 10.32 -0.50 -5.50
CA LEU A 150 11.16 -1.07 -4.44
C LEU A 150 11.65 0.00 -3.47
N THR A 151 12.07 1.15 -4.00
CA THR A 151 12.50 2.31 -3.20
C THR A 151 11.34 2.84 -2.35
N ALA A 152 10.17 3.05 -2.96
CA ALA A 152 8.95 3.51 -2.28
C ALA A 152 8.50 2.53 -1.18
N GLN A 153 8.50 1.23 -1.46
CA GLN A 153 8.14 0.17 -0.51
C GLN A 153 9.10 0.14 0.69
N SER A 154 10.41 0.17 0.43
CA SER A 154 11.43 0.24 1.48
C SER A 154 11.24 1.50 2.34
N TYR A 155 10.98 2.65 1.71
CA TYR A 155 10.73 3.88 2.43
C TYR A 155 9.49 3.81 3.32
N VAL A 156 8.37 3.27 2.82
CA VAL A 156 7.12 3.17 3.60
C VAL A 156 7.28 2.23 4.80
N LEU A 157 7.97 1.10 4.62
CA LEU A 157 7.98 0.01 5.61
C LEU A 157 9.16 0.07 6.58
N SER A 158 10.32 0.55 6.14
CA SER A 158 11.55 0.50 6.94
C SER A 158 11.98 1.84 7.53
N SER A 159 11.50 2.97 6.99
CA SER A 159 11.98 4.30 7.47
C SER A 159 11.76 4.50 8.96
N GLY A 160 10.59 4.13 9.51
CA GLY A 160 10.31 4.26 10.94
C GLY A 160 11.27 3.46 11.83
N ALA A 161 11.60 2.24 11.42
CA ALA A 161 12.54 1.39 12.15
C ALA A 161 13.98 1.92 12.05
N VAL A 162 14.40 2.36 10.85
CA VAL A 162 15.76 2.87 10.59
C VAL A 162 16.03 4.19 11.30
N THR A 163 15.02 5.07 11.42
CA THR A 163 15.16 6.36 12.13
C THR A 163 14.72 6.32 13.58
N ALA A 164 14.49 5.13 14.15
CA ALA A 164 14.11 5.00 15.54
C ALA A 164 15.19 5.59 16.45
N GLY A 165 14.79 6.52 17.33
CA GLY A 165 15.73 7.24 18.22
C GLY A 165 16.51 8.39 17.57
N THR A 166 16.39 8.60 16.25
CA THR A 166 16.97 9.77 15.55
C THR A 166 16.06 10.17 14.39
N PRO A 167 14.95 10.88 14.65
CA PRO A 167 14.03 11.30 13.60
C PRO A 167 14.74 12.20 12.58
N VAL A 168 14.68 11.85 11.30
CA VAL A 168 15.24 12.63 10.20
C VAL A 168 14.10 13.32 9.46
N ALA A 169 13.94 14.63 9.69
CA ALA A 169 12.84 15.41 9.11
C ALA A 169 12.94 15.54 7.59
N GLN A 170 14.15 15.45 7.01
CA GLN A 170 14.38 15.59 5.57
C GLN A 170 14.03 14.35 4.75
N LEU A 171 13.61 13.23 5.37
CA LEU A 171 13.35 11.97 4.67
C LEU A 171 12.49 12.08 3.39
N PRO A 172 11.36 12.83 3.37
CA PRO A 172 10.56 12.98 2.16
C PRO A 172 11.32 13.73 1.04
N ALA A 173 12.12 14.73 1.41
CA ALA A 173 12.94 15.49 0.46
C ALA A 173 14.06 14.64 -0.12
N GLU A 174 14.69 13.77 0.69
CA GLU A 174 15.71 12.83 0.21
C GLU A 174 15.11 11.75 -0.70
N LEU A 175 13.92 11.23 -0.39
CA LEU A 175 13.20 10.32 -1.28
C LEU A 175 12.90 11.00 -2.62
N HIS A 176 12.42 12.24 -2.58
CA HIS A 176 12.16 13.02 -3.78
C HIS A 176 13.45 13.19 -4.60
N ALA A 177 14.54 13.63 -3.99
CA ALA A 177 15.83 13.83 -4.66
C ALA A 177 16.37 12.53 -5.29
N LEU A 178 16.25 11.41 -4.57
CA LEU A 178 16.66 10.09 -5.05
C LEU A 178 15.87 9.67 -6.30
N LEU A 179 14.53 9.76 -6.26
CA LEU A 179 13.67 9.38 -7.39
C LEU A 179 13.83 10.35 -8.57
N ASP A 180 13.92 11.65 -8.29
CA ASP A 180 14.14 12.70 -9.29
C ASP A 180 15.46 12.50 -10.03
N GLY A 181 16.53 12.21 -9.30
CA GLY A 181 17.85 11.91 -9.86
C GLY A 181 17.88 10.57 -10.60
N TYR A 182 17.22 9.53 -10.07
CA TYR A 182 17.17 8.22 -10.71
C TYR A 182 16.46 8.25 -12.07
N LEU A 183 15.43 9.08 -12.23
CA LEU A 183 14.64 9.18 -13.46
C LEU A 183 15.15 10.27 -14.42
N ARG A 184 16.05 11.14 -14.00
CA ARG A 184 16.53 12.28 -14.81
C ARG A 184 17.16 11.82 -16.14
N PRO A 185 16.87 12.47 -17.29
CA PRO A 185 17.40 12.14 -18.61
C PRO A 185 18.93 12.08 -18.70
#